data_AF-A0A9E4CD38-F1
#
_entry.id   AF-A0A9E4CD38-F1
#
_cell.length_a   1.000
_cell.length_b   1.000
_cell.length_c   1.000
_cell.angle_alpha   90.00
_cell.angle_beta   90.00
_cell.angle_gamma   90.00
#
_symmetry.space_group_name_H-M   'P 1'
#
loop_
_entity.id
_entity.type
_entity.pdbx_description
1 polymer ?
#
loop_
_entity_poly.entity_id
_entity_poly.type
_entity_poly.pdbx_seq_one_letter_code
_entity_poly.pdbx_strand_id
1 'polypeptide(L)' 'MKSIRQTLGQHALVLGASLGGLMTARVLSSYFEQVTIVERNAVTADTIARKGQPQTRHLHGLLASGLETMTGYFPDLP' A
#
# COMPACT_ATOMS: atom_id res chain seq x y z
N MET A 1 -1.35 17.20 19.47
CA MET A 1 -2.79 16.99 19.18
C MET A 1 -2.97 15.64 18.48
N LYS A 2 -3.51 14.62 19.16
CA LYS A 2 -3.97 13.39 18.47
C LYS A 2 -5.30 13.76 17.81
N SER A 3 -5.30 13.90 16.48
CA SER A 3 -6.53 13.98 15.71
C SER A 3 -7.36 12.73 16.02
N ILE A 4 -8.57 12.92 16.54
CA ILE A 4 -9.56 11.85 16.67
C ILE A 4 -9.89 11.43 15.24
N ARG A 5 -9.34 10.30 14.78
CA ARG A 5 -9.69 9.76 13.46
C ARG A 5 -11.13 9.27 13.56
N GLN A 6 -12.03 9.95 12.87
CA GLN A 6 -13.39 9.46 12.72
C GLN A 6 -13.37 8.18 11.87
N THR A 7 -14.03 7.14 12.36
CA THR A 7 -14.30 5.95 11.55
C THR A 7 -15.19 6.35 10.38
N LEU A 8 -14.77 6.06 9.15
CA LEU A 8 -15.50 6.37 7.92
C LEU A 8 -16.45 5.24 7.51
N GLY A 9 -16.26 4.03 8.02
CA GLY A 9 -17.13 2.88 7.79
C GLY A 9 -16.57 1.59 8.38
N GLN A 10 -17.34 0.49 8.26
CA GLN A 10 -16.93 -0.82 8.79
C GLN A 10 -15.89 -1.51 7.89
N HIS A 11 -16.09 -1.49 6.57
CA HIS A 11 -15.26 -2.24 5.63
C HIS A 11 -14.94 -1.45 4.37
N ALA A 12 -13.66 -1.45 3.96
CA ALA A 12 -13.22 -0.91 2.68
C ALA A 12 -12.59 -1.99 1.80
N LEU A 13 -12.80 -1.88 0.49
CA LEU A 13 -12.20 -2.74 -0.53
C LEU A 13 -11.18 -1.94 -1.33
N VAL A 14 -9.98 -2.50 -1.49
CA VAL A 14 -8.95 -1.97 -2.38
C VAL A 14 -8.70 -2.99 -3.49
N LEU A 15 -8.93 -2.56 -4.74
CA LEU A 15 -8.70 -3.42 -5.91
C LEU A 15 -7.28 -3.19 -6.44
N GLY A 16 -6.42 -4.19 -6.26
CA GLY A 16 -5.01 -4.20 -6.66
C GLY A 16 -4.03 -4.13 -5.49
N ALA A 17 -3.05 -5.03 -5.49
CA ALA A 17 -1.95 -5.09 -4.53
C ALA A 17 -0.63 -4.60 -5.16
N SER A 18 -0.70 -3.43 -5.82
CA SER A 18 0.48 -2.67 -6.25
C SER A 18 0.98 -1.79 -5.10
N LEU A 19 2.10 -1.09 -5.30
CA LEU A 19 2.59 -0.10 -4.34
C LEU A 19 1.50 0.92 -3.97
N GLY A 20 0.76 1.44 -4.96
CA GLY A 20 -0.35 2.36 -4.72
C GLY A 20 -1.48 1.74 -3.90
N GLY A 21 -1.92 0.53 -4.25
CA GLY A 21 -2.99 -0.16 -3.52
C GLY A 21 -2.61 -0.47 -2.07
N LEU A 22 -1.38 -0.90 -1.82
CA LEU A 22 -0.89 -1.16 -0.46
C LEU A 22 -0.79 0.13 0.37
N MET A 23 -0.30 1.22 -0.21
CA MET A 23 -0.28 2.53 0.45
C MET A 23 -1.70 3.03 0.76
N THR A 24 -2.63 2.90 -0.19
CA THR A 24 -4.05 3.22 0.03
C THR A 24 -4.63 2.39 1.16
N ALA A 25 -4.43 1.08 1.15
CA ALA A 25 -4.94 0.18 2.19
C ALA A 25 -4.40 0.57 3.58
N ARG A 26 -3.13 0.95 3.68
CA ARG A 26 -2.49 1.38 4.93
C ARG A 26 -3.06 2.69 5.48
N VAL A 27 -3.40 3.63 4.61
CA VAL A 27 -4.08 4.87 5.00
C VAL A 27 -5.49 4.54 5.48
N LEU A 28 -6.26 3.78 4.69
CA LEU A 28 -7.63 3.37 5.01
C LEU A 28 -7.73 2.55 6.29
N SER A 29 -6.71 1.75 6.64
CA SER A 29 -6.70 0.92 7.85
C SER A 29 -6.76 1.73 9.14
N SER A 30 -6.60 3.06 9.06
CA SER A 30 -6.74 3.96 10.20
C SER A 30 -8.13 4.58 10.34
N TYR A 31 -9.02 4.32 9.38
CA TYR A 31 -10.37 4.90 9.27
C TYR A 31 -11.47 3.84 9.10
N PHE A 32 -11.11 2.60 8.81
CA PHE A 32 -12.03 1.47 8.65
C PHE A 32 -11.60 0.34 9.58
N GLU A 33 -12.58 -0.42 10.09
CA GLU A 33 -12.31 -1.59 10.95
C GLU A 33 -11.64 -2.72 10.17
N GLN A 34 -12.05 -2.91 8.91
CA GLN A 34 -11.47 -3.89 8.01
C GLN A 34 -11.12 -3.25 6.66
N VAL A 35 -9.97 -3.63 6.11
CA VAL A 35 -9.60 -3.33 4.73
C VAL A 35 -9.23 -4.64 4.04
N THR A 36 -9.94 -4.96 2.96
CA THR A 36 -9.63 -6.15 2.14
C THR A 36 -9.02 -5.72 0.81
N ILE A 37 -7.85 -6.28 0.51
CA ILE A 37 -7.17 -6.06 -0.76
C ILE A 37 -7.48 -7.24 -1.67
N VAL A 38 -7.97 -6.94 -2.87
CA VAL A 38 -8.28 -7.96 -3.89
C VAL A 38 -7.29 -7.79 -5.03
N GLU A 39 -6.45 -8.80 -5.26
CA GLU A 39 -5.47 -8.82 -6.34
C GLU A 39 -5.72 -10.02 -7.26
N ARG A 40 -5.61 -9.78 -8.57
CA ARG A 40 -5.82 -10.82 -9.59
C ARG A 40 -4.65 -11.80 -9.65
N ASN A 41 -3.43 -11.31 -9.48
CA ASN A 41 -2.22 -12.11 -9.56
C ASN A 41 -1.89 -12.75 -8.20
N ALA A 42 -1.20 -13.89 -8.21
CA ALA A 42 -0.68 -14.46 -6.97
C ALA A 42 0.27 -13.46 -6.28
N VAL A 43 0.09 -13.30 -4.97
CA VAL A 43 1.00 -12.52 -4.12
C VAL A 43 2.00 -13.50 -3.54
N THR A 44 3.27 -13.35 -3.91
CA THR A 44 4.40 -14.11 -3.39
C THR A 44 5.25 -13.21 -2.50
N ALA A 45 6.01 -13.79 -1.57
CA ALA A 45 6.97 -13.03 -0.77
C ALA A 45 8.16 -12.52 -1.61
N ASP A 46 8.40 -13.13 -2.78
CA ASP A 46 9.52 -12.79 -3.65
C ASP A 46 9.30 -11.47 -4.41
N THR A 47 10.37 -10.69 -4.56
CA THR A 47 10.41 -9.44 -5.34
C THR A 47 10.58 -9.71 -6.84
N ILE A 48 9.61 -10.41 -7.43
CA ILE A 48 9.64 -10.79 -8.85
C ILE A 48 8.74 -9.90 -9.72
N ALA A 49 9.18 -9.71 -10.97
CA ALA A 49 8.35 -9.12 -12.01
C ALA A 49 7.16 -10.04 -12.31
N ARG A 50 5.96 -9.47 -12.43
CA ARG A 50 4.72 -10.22 -12.66
C ARG A 50 4.17 -9.93 -14.05
N LYS A 51 3.43 -10.89 -14.62
CA LYS A 51 2.86 -10.79 -15.98
C LYS A 51 2.07 -9.50 -16.22
N GLY A 52 1.35 -9.00 -15.20
CA GLY A 52 0.54 -7.77 -15.27
C GLY A 52 1.32 -6.45 -15.11
N GLN A 53 2.63 -6.49 -14.87
CA GLN A 53 3.44 -5.32 -14.56
C GLN A 53 4.79 -5.36 -15.29
N PRO A 54 4.82 -5.30 -16.63
CA PRO A 54 6.07 -5.39 -17.40
C PRO A 54 7.08 -4.29 -17.04
N GLN A 55 6.58 -3.13 -16.58
CA GLN A 55 7.40 -1.97 -16.20
C GLN A 55 8.23 -2.19 -14.94
N THR A 56 7.97 -3.22 -14.13
CA THR A 56 8.77 -3.49 -12.92
C THR A 56 10.21 -3.91 -13.23
N ARG A 57 10.50 -4.19 -14.50
CA ARG A 57 11.85 -4.49 -14.99
C ARG A 57 12.70 -3.25 -15.24
N HIS A 58 12.10 -2.05 -15.20
CA HIS A 58 12.80 -0.79 -15.35
C HIS A 58 13.20 -0.22 -13.99
N LEU A 59 14.19 0.67 -13.98
CA LEU A 59 14.58 1.40 -12.78
C LEU A 59 13.45 2.35 -12.35
N HIS A 60 13.05 2.26 -11.09
CA HIS A 60 12.10 3.19 -10.47
C HIS A 60 12.84 3.98 -9.39
N GLY A 61 13.03 5.28 -9.62
CA GLY A 61 13.60 6.17 -8.60
C GLY A 61 12.54 6.59 -7.58
N LEU A 62 12.87 6.54 -6.30
CA LEU A 62 12.05 7.08 -5.22
C LEU A 62 12.71 8.36 -4.68
N LEU A 63 11.95 9.45 -4.65
CA LEU A 63 12.42 10.71 -4.05
C LEU A 63 12.53 10.56 -2.53
N ALA A 64 13.49 11.25 -1.91
CA ALA A 64 13.75 11.17 -0.46
C ALA A 64 12.48 11.44 0.38
N SER A 65 11.73 12.49 0.06
CA SER A 65 10.45 12.79 0.74
C SER A 65 9.39 11.70 0.56
N GLY A 66 9.42 10.98 -0.56
CA GLY A 66 8.57 9.82 -0.79
C GLY A 66 8.94 8.66 0.13
N LEU A 67 10.24 8.39 0.29
CA LEU A 67 10.74 7.40 1.23
C LEU A 67 10.36 7.76 2.68
N GLU A 68 10.62 9.00 3.11
CA GLU A 68 10.23 9.49 4.44
C GLU A 68 8.73 9.27 4.73
N THR A 69 7.87 9.59 3.75
CA THR A 69 6.43 9.38 3.86
C THR A 69 6.08 7.90 3.98
N MET A 70 6.70 7.03 3.17
CA MET A 70 6.46 5.59 3.19
C MET A 70 6.91 4.97 4.51
N THR A 71 8.10 5.30 5.00
CA THR A 71 8.64 4.81 6.28
C THR A 71 7.80 5.31 7.46
N GLY A 72 7.20 6.51 7.37
CA GLY A 72 6.22 6.99 8.34
C GLY A 72 4.96 6.12 8.45
N TYR A 73 4.56 5.43 7.38
CA TYR A 73 3.44 4.48 7.39
C TYR A 73 3.86 3.04 7.69
N PHE A 74 5.06 2.64 7.26
CA PHE A 74 5.65 1.32 7.41
C PHE A 74 7.06 1.42 8.01
N PRO A 75 7.19 1.38 9.34
CA PRO A 75 8.47 1.62 10.03
C PRO A 75 9.57 0.60 9.72
N ASP A 76 9.21 -0.58 9.23
CA ASP A 76 10.16 -1.64 8.87
C ASP A 76 10.71 -1.49 7.44
N LEU A 77 10.27 -0.46 6.70
CA LEU A 77 10.92 -0.05 5.45
C LEU A 77 12.24 0.67 5.76
N PRO A 78 13.25 0.56 4.87
CA PRO A 78 14.57 1.18 5.04
C PRO A 78 14.54 2.72 5.09
#